data_AF-A0A0D8XFZ0-F1
#
_entry.id   AF-A0A0D8XFZ0-F1
#
_cell.length_a   1.000
_cell.length_b   1.000
_cell.length_c   1.000
_cell.angle_alpha   90.00
_cell.angle_beta   90.00
_cell.angle_gamma   90.00
#
_symmetry.space_group_name_H-M   'P 1'
#
loop_
_entity.id
_entity.type
_entity.pdbx_description
1 polymer ?
#
loop_
_entity_poly.entity_id
_entity_poly.type
_entity_poly.pdbx_seq_one_letter_code
_entity_poly.pdbx_strand_id
1 'polypeptide(L)'
;MTSSIENYEYFQDDDCPLLYSEPYLYEIAERICEFCHEITNHEKPNMRSECRSACFSTDTFRACLNIFDTPISRRRIRSRHRI
;
A
#
# COMPACT_ATOMS: atom_id res chain seq x y z
N MET A 1 13.43 18.71 29.97
CA MET A 1 14.03 17.38 29.72
C MET A 1 13.09 16.66 28.74
N THR A 2 13.15 17.09 27.47
CA THR A 2 13.56 16.30 26.29
C THR A 2 12.50 15.24 25.94
N SER A 3 11.44 15.62 25.23
CA SER A 3 11.28 15.39 23.77
C SER A 3 11.80 14.01 23.35
N SER A 4 10.92 13.01 23.36
CA SER A 4 11.22 11.63 22.96
C SER A 4 10.67 11.29 21.56
N ILE A 5 10.54 12.28 20.68
CA ILE A 5 10.34 12.03 19.26
C ILE A 5 11.71 12.21 18.62
N GLU A 6 12.44 11.11 18.41
CA GLU A 6 13.51 10.95 17.40
C GLU A 6 14.20 9.60 17.61
N ASN A 7 13.49 8.52 17.31
CA ASN A 7 14.10 7.26 16.87
C ASN A 7 13.12 6.58 15.93
N TYR A 8 12.82 7.27 14.83
CA TYR A 8 12.38 6.60 13.61
C TYR A 8 13.67 6.26 12.85
N GLU A 9 14.01 4.98 12.86
CA GLU A 9 15.11 4.41 12.11
C GLU A 9 14.88 4.73 10.61
N TYR A 10 15.60 5.73 10.12
CA TYR A 10 15.53 6.21 8.74
C TYR A 10 16.26 5.18 7.86
N PHE A 11 15.55 4.12 7.50
CA PHE A 11 15.97 3.24 6.41
C PHE A 11 15.88 4.02 5.11
N GLN A 12 16.98 4.03 4.35
CA GLN A 12 17.21 4.70 3.06
C GLN A 12 15.99 4.74 2.13
N ASP A 13 15.16 5.77 2.30
CA ASP A 13 14.07 6.24 1.44
C ASP A 13 14.40 7.66 0.94
N ASP A 14 15.70 7.98 0.76
CA ASP A 14 16.23 9.34 0.56
C ASP A 14 15.72 10.09 -0.69
N ASP A 15 14.80 9.53 -1.48
CA ASP A 15 14.17 10.26 -2.59
C ASP A 15 12.77 9.74 -2.93
N CYS A 16 11.89 9.53 -1.95
CA CYS A 16 10.47 9.33 -2.22
C CYS A 16 9.76 10.70 -2.31
N PRO A 17 9.45 11.23 -3.52
CA PRO A 17 8.94 12.59 -3.65
C PRO A 17 7.59 12.78 -2.94
N LEU A 18 6.82 11.69 -2.81
CA LEU A 18 5.54 11.65 -2.11
C LEU A 18 5.65 12.09 -0.65
N LEU A 19 6.79 11.88 0.01
CA LEU A 19 7.00 12.28 1.40
C LEU A 19 6.89 13.80 1.58
N TYR A 20 7.34 14.57 0.60
CA TYR A 20 7.35 16.04 0.65
C TYR A 20 6.20 16.67 -0.12
N SER A 21 5.82 16.10 -1.27
CA SER A 21 4.75 16.68 -2.09
C SER A 21 3.38 16.40 -1.52
N GLU A 22 3.13 15.16 -1.06
CA GLU A 22 1.81 14.68 -0.65
C GLU A 22 1.93 13.76 0.58
N PRO A 23 2.33 14.28 1.76
CA PRO A 23 2.65 13.47 2.93
C PRO A 23 1.49 12.61 3.43
N TYR A 24 0.24 13.04 3.20
CA TYR A 24 -0.94 12.22 3.54
C TYR A 24 -1.08 11.00 2.62
N LEU A 25 -0.71 11.10 1.34
CA LEU A 25 -0.70 9.95 0.42
C LEU A 25 0.39 8.98 0.80
N TYR A 26 1.56 9.49 1.20
CA TYR A 26 2.64 8.67 1.74
C TYR A 26 2.16 7.89 2.97
N GLU A 27 1.52 8.55 3.94
CA GLU A 27 0.99 7.88 5.14
C GLU A 27 -0.06 6.81 4.79
N ILE A 28 -0.98 7.10 3.86
CA ILE A 28 -1.97 6.12 3.40
C ILE A 28 -1.27 4.91 2.76
N ALA A 29 -0.25 5.15 1.93
CA ALA A 29 0.51 4.08 1.28
C ALA A 29 1.26 3.20 2.31
N GLU A 30 1.85 3.79 3.34
CA GLU A 30 2.44 3.06 4.47
C GLU A 30 1.40 2.15 5.15
N ARG A 31 0.21 2.67 5.45
CA ARG A 31 -0.88 1.88 6.07
C ARG A 31 -1.35 0.74 5.20
N ILE A 32 -1.45 0.95 3.89
CA ILE A 32 -1.77 -0.12 2.93
C ILE A 32 -0.73 -1.23 3.00
N CYS A 33 0.56 -0.88 3.05
CA CYS A 33 1.64 -1.86 3.16
C CYS A 33 1.62 -2.61 4.51
N GLU A 34 1.27 -1.94 5.60
CA GLU A 34 1.07 -2.58 6.93
C GLU A 34 -0.04 -3.62 6.89
N PHE A 35 -1.25 -3.22 6.47
CA PHE A 35 -2.39 -4.14 6.43
C PHE A 35 -2.18 -5.28 5.43
N CYS A 36 -1.58 -4.99 4.27
CA CYS A 36 -1.23 -6.00 3.28
C CYS A 36 -0.26 -7.04 3.84
N HIS A 37 0.75 -6.58 4.60
CA HIS A 37 1.66 -7.47 5.32
C HIS A 37 0.90 -8.31 6.35
N GLU A 38 0.06 -7.73 7.20
CA GLU A 38 -0.71 -8.49 8.20
C GLU A 38 -1.54 -9.63 7.58
N ILE A 39 -2.15 -9.39 6.42
CA ILE A 39 -2.95 -10.38 5.70
C ILE A 39 -2.09 -11.49 5.06
N THR A 40 -0.86 -11.15 4.63
CA THR A 40 -0.03 -12.04 3.80
C THR A 40 1.23 -12.55 4.49
N ASN A 41 1.50 -12.14 5.74
CA ASN A 41 2.74 -12.42 6.47
C ASN A 41 3.05 -13.92 6.56
N HIS A 42 2.03 -14.78 6.65
CA HIS A 42 2.22 -16.23 6.70
C HIS A 42 2.86 -16.81 5.43
N GLU A 43 2.69 -16.15 4.28
CA GLU A 43 3.26 -16.55 2.99
C GLU A 43 4.45 -15.66 2.57
N LYS A 44 4.37 -14.36 2.87
CA LYS A 44 5.31 -13.33 2.42
C LYS A 44 5.69 -12.41 3.59
N PRO A 45 6.65 -12.83 4.44
CA PRO A 45 7.02 -12.06 5.63
C PRO A 45 7.64 -10.70 5.31
N ASN A 46 8.27 -10.55 4.13
CA ASN A 46 8.89 -9.29 3.71
C ASN A 46 7.94 -8.35 2.94
N MET A 47 6.64 -8.67 2.90
CA MET A 47 5.65 -7.91 2.11
C MET A 47 5.68 -6.41 2.40
N ARG A 48 5.80 -5.99 3.66
CA ARG A 48 5.82 -4.57 4.04
C ARG A 48 6.98 -3.82 3.37
N SER A 49 8.18 -4.40 3.44
CA SER A 49 9.39 -3.81 2.86
C SER A 49 9.34 -3.78 1.32
N GLU A 50 8.88 -4.87 0.70
CA GLU A 50 8.71 -4.93 -0.75
C GLU A 50 7.65 -3.94 -1.26
N CYS A 51 6.58 -3.75 -0.49
CA CYS A 51 5.49 -2.83 -0.81
C CYS A 51 5.94 -1.36 -0.80
N ARG A 52 6.79 -0.97 0.16
CA ARG A 52 7.34 0.40 0.28
C ARG A 52 8.39 0.74 -0.78
N SER A 53 9.04 -0.29 -1.33
CA SER A 53 10.18 -0.11 -2.22
C SER A 53 9.86 0.76 -3.44
N ALA A 54 10.88 1.46 -3.95
CA ALA A 54 10.77 2.38 -5.08
C ALA A 54 9.61 3.39 -4.94
N CYS A 55 9.40 3.93 -3.74
CA CYS A 55 8.36 4.92 -3.44
C CYS A 55 6.96 4.45 -3.90
N PHE A 56 6.57 3.24 -3.51
CA PHE A 56 5.27 2.62 -3.80
C PHE A 56 4.96 2.43 -5.31
N SER A 57 5.97 2.48 -6.19
CA SER A 57 5.76 2.34 -7.64
C SER A 57 5.74 0.88 -8.13
N THR A 58 5.87 -0.09 -7.21
CA THR A 58 6.01 -1.51 -7.51
C THR A 58 4.67 -2.22 -7.76
N ASP A 59 4.76 -3.37 -8.43
CA ASP A 59 3.60 -4.26 -8.59
C ASP A 59 3.14 -4.86 -7.26
N THR A 60 4.03 -4.96 -6.28
CA THR A 60 3.70 -5.35 -4.91
C THR A 60 2.74 -4.37 -4.27
N PHE A 61 3.00 -3.05 -4.38
CA PHE A 61 2.08 -2.03 -3.89
C PHE A 61 0.72 -2.09 -4.60
N ARG A 62 0.70 -2.28 -5.93
CA ARG A 62 -0.54 -2.43 -6.70
C ARG A 62 -1.34 -3.67 -6.26
N ALA A 63 -0.66 -4.78 -6.01
CA ALA A 63 -1.30 -5.98 -5.49
C ALA A 63 -1.92 -5.74 -4.10
N CYS A 64 -1.22 -5.02 -3.22
CA CYS A 64 -1.74 -4.64 -1.91
C CYS A 64 -2.97 -3.72 -2.01
N LEU A 65 -2.97 -2.73 -2.91
CA LEU A 65 -4.13 -1.89 -3.19
C LEU A 65 -5.37 -2.72 -3.60
N ASN A 66 -5.16 -3.73 -4.46
CA ASN A 66 -6.24 -4.58 -4.95
C ASN A 66 -6.88 -5.47 -3.87
N ILE A 67 -6.23 -5.67 -2.72
CA ILE A 67 -6.85 -6.36 -1.57
C ILE A 67 -7.99 -5.52 -1.00
N PHE A 68 -7.83 -4.20 -0.99
CA PHE A 68 -8.79 -3.25 -0.45
C PHE A 68 -9.80 -2.77 -1.49
N ASP A 69 -9.52 -2.97 -2.78
CA ASP A 69 -10.47 -2.68 -3.83
C ASP A 69 -11.59 -3.72 -3.80
N THR A 70 -12.79 -3.30 -3.38
CA THR A 70 -13.97 -4.16 -3.53
C THR A 70 -14.07 -4.50 -5.01
N PRO A 71 -14.25 -5.77 -5.41
CA PRO A 71 -14.54 -6.05 -6.80
C PRO A 71 -15.86 -5.36 -7.10
N ILE A 72 -15.81 -4.15 -7.68
CA ILE A 72 -16.97 -3.43 -8.16
C ILE A 72 -17.68 -4.46 -8.99
N SER A 73 -18.84 -4.84 -8.48
CA SER A 73 -19.66 -5.91 -8.98
C SER A 73 -19.82 -5.76 -10.49
N ARG A 74 -18.93 -6.38 -11.27
CA ARG A 74 -19.16 -6.77 -12.67
C ARG A 74 -20.22 -7.89 -12.71
N ARG A 75 -21.19 -7.90 -11.77
CA ARG A 75 -22.42 -8.66 -11.89
C ARG A 75 -23.25 -8.00 -12.98
N ARG A 76 -22.97 -8.44 -14.20
CA ARG A 76 -23.96 -8.74 -15.23
C ARG A 76 -24.92 -7.59 -15.56
N ILE A 77 -24.43 -6.58 -16.25
CA ILE A 77 -25.20 -6.04 -17.40
C ILE A 77 -25.13 -7.10 -18.52
N ARG A 78 -25.79 -8.25 -18.28
CA ARG A 78 -26.17 -9.25 -19.28
C ARG A 78 -27.68 -9.51 -19.18
N SER A 79 -28.45 -8.48 -18.82
CA SER A 79 -29.87 -8.45 -19.13
C SER A 79 -30.03 -7.81 -20.51
N ARG A 80 -30.81 -8.46 -21.39
CA ARG A 80 -31.24 -8.04 -22.74
C ARG A 80 -30.37 -8.49 -23.93
N HIS A 81 -30.44 -9.79 -24.24
CA HIS A 81 -31.02 -10.24 -25.52
C HIS A 81 -31.08 -11.78 -25.52
N ARG A 82 -32.30 -12.33 -25.44
CA ARG A 82 -32.59 -13.62 -26.07
C ARG A 82 -34.03 -13.56 -26.57
N ILE A 83 -34.12 -13.67 -27.89
CA ILE A 83 -35.30 -13.70 -28.75
C ILE A 83 -36.18 -14.88 -28.38
#